data_AF-A0A373BWA9-F1
#
_entry.id   AF-A0A373BWA9-F1
#
_cell.length_a   1.000
_cell.length_b   1.000
_cell.length_c   1.000
_cell.angle_alpha   90.00
_cell.angle_beta   90.00
_cell.angle_gamma   90.00
#
_symmetry.space_group_name_H-M   'P 1'
#
loop_
_entity.id
_entity.type
_entity.pdbx_description
1 polymer ?
#
loop_
_entity_poly.entity_id
_entity_poly.type
_entity_poly.pdbx_seq_one_letter_code
_entity_poly.pdbx_strand_id
1 'polypeptide(L)'
;MIPFGLVAGFADGQEIRITEIAEHGFCFRTLDEIREVKRFRICFYDGFNGMKTGDQEKKSRDPYTEVEIHSFEMEVRVEDGLGIPVYVYSVFVEQEKYRECAGSLILWYDRFVRLKLECEDGELAMALTGYPAKKDEQFAENFIEQKKEWFGEGEDRARQEKRNTGSYCCGDFTESKRNDFEDRMTVEKRIENQSGIRENCIAAGDFELKEYKEHKEYKEYKEQERKNTEVAVELDRPELYERYLSMKFRDFMDWYWNVNGAKELGKRMPVSERIYVGNAFCHLLFPEKRQLFEILKKAESEGLAVTVTFSYLREFMLKPVENLLDELEEWCRNRETFLEIAANDWGLLELLRERKDRKEVFVPCMGTLLNKRKKDPRMGYKQGDTGYFRENSLNAEFYRTYLRDTFGIRRYEWESCGYRQKFPEGKNSIHVPFYQTNTSQYCTLYAVCKNGERGKQELPESCPGYCREKVFLYPKHLKMAGRYNSLFALDGSAVSGMMDMEMWKKQGIDRLVVNLL
;
A
#
# COMPACT_ATOMS: atom_id res chain seq x y z
N MET A 1 5.94 -7.66 -34.87
CA MET A 1 6.14 -6.43 -34.07
C MET A 1 6.72 -6.84 -32.73
N ILE A 2 7.92 -6.36 -32.39
CA ILE A 2 8.56 -6.66 -31.11
C ILE A 2 7.86 -5.84 -30.02
N PRO A 3 7.45 -6.44 -28.89
CA PRO A 3 6.87 -5.69 -27.79
C PRO A 3 7.78 -4.56 -27.31
N PHE A 4 7.18 -3.39 -27.11
CA PHE A 4 7.85 -2.23 -26.53
C PHE A 4 8.38 -2.59 -25.14
N GLY A 5 9.69 -2.37 -24.90
CA GLY A 5 10.37 -2.70 -23.65
C GLY A 5 11.24 -3.97 -23.67
N LEU A 6 11.21 -4.77 -24.74
CA LEU A 6 12.16 -5.89 -24.89
C LEU A 6 13.49 -5.47 -25.54
N VAL A 7 13.44 -4.45 -26.41
CA VAL A 7 14.62 -3.84 -27.03
C VAL A 7 14.39 -2.35 -27.18
N ALA A 8 15.41 -1.57 -26.83
CA ALA A 8 15.50 -0.15 -27.19
C ALA A 8 16.75 0.06 -28.05
N GLY A 9 16.69 1.01 -28.98
CA GLY A 9 17.80 1.35 -29.87
C GLY A 9 18.10 2.83 -29.83
N PHE A 10 19.37 3.18 -29.98
CA PHE A 10 19.83 4.55 -30.12
C PHE A 10 20.84 4.64 -31.27
N ALA A 11 20.68 5.63 -32.15
CA ALA A 11 21.67 6.02 -33.15
C ALA A 11 22.33 7.32 -32.70
N ASP A 12 23.63 7.31 -32.40
CA ASP A 12 24.38 8.48 -31.89
C ASP A 12 23.73 9.22 -30.71
N GLY A 13 22.96 8.51 -29.89
CA GLY A 13 22.25 9.04 -28.72
C GLY A 13 20.79 9.42 -28.96
N GLN A 14 20.34 9.48 -30.21
CA GLN A 14 18.92 9.65 -30.56
C GLN A 14 18.21 8.30 -30.49
N GLU A 15 17.09 8.22 -29.75
CA GLU A 15 16.28 7.01 -29.68
C GLU A 15 15.67 6.68 -31.05
N ILE A 16 15.81 5.42 -31.47
CA ILE A 16 15.27 4.88 -32.71
C ILE A 16 14.28 3.76 -32.39
N ARG A 17 13.21 3.69 -33.19
CA ARG A 17 12.22 2.63 -33.06
C ARG A 17 12.61 1.43 -33.92
N ILE A 18 13.10 0.39 -33.27
CA ILE A 18 13.37 -0.90 -33.91
C ILE A 18 12.04 -1.54 -34.34
N THR A 19 11.98 -1.98 -35.59
CA THR A 19 10.82 -2.63 -36.20
C THR A 19 10.99 -4.14 -36.30
N GLU A 20 12.21 -4.59 -36.56
CA GLU A 20 12.59 -6.00 -36.72
C GLU A 20 13.96 -6.26 -36.09
N ILE A 21 14.17 -7.51 -35.65
CA ILE A 21 15.42 -7.95 -35.07
C ILE A 21 15.76 -9.36 -35.56
N ALA A 22 17.03 -9.58 -35.84
CA ALA A 22 17.60 -10.85 -36.25
C ALA A 22 18.99 -10.99 -35.61
N GLU A 23 19.55 -12.20 -35.61
CA GLU A 23 20.89 -12.41 -35.07
C GLU A 23 21.95 -11.58 -35.78
N HIS A 24 21.77 -11.32 -37.08
CA HIS A 24 22.75 -10.62 -37.93
C HIS A 24 22.40 -9.15 -38.19
N GLY A 25 21.39 -8.61 -37.54
CA GLY A 25 20.99 -7.23 -37.80
C GLY A 25 19.61 -6.86 -37.30
N PHE A 26 19.26 -5.59 -37.47
CA PHE A 26 17.95 -5.06 -37.09
C PHE A 26 17.48 -4.03 -38.12
N CYS A 27 16.16 -3.81 -38.12
CA CYS A 27 15.55 -2.76 -38.92
C CYS A 27 14.99 -1.67 -38.01
N PHE A 28 15.07 -0.42 -38.45
CA PHE A 28 14.39 0.70 -37.81
C PHE A 28 13.86 1.66 -38.87
N ARG A 29 12.99 2.59 -38.46
CA ARG A 29 12.45 3.58 -39.38
C ARG A 29 12.42 4.98 -38.79
N THR A 30 12.60 5.99 -39.63
CA THR A 30 12.54 7.41 -39.28
C THR A 30 11.73 8.19 -40.30
N LEU A 31 11.23 9.36 -39.87
CA LEU A 31 10.59 10.32 -40.77
C LEU A 31 11.63 11.13 -41.56
N ASP A 32 12.73 11.49 -40.90
CA ASP A 32 13.84 12.23 -41.50
C ASP A 32 14.99 11.29 -41.89
N GLU A 33 15.65 11.58 -43.00
CA GLU A 33 16.82 10.83 -43.47
C GLU A 33 18.00 11.00 -42.50
N ILE A 34 18.46 9.89 -41.94
CA ILE A 34 19.77 9.78 -41.28
C ILE A 34 20.81 9.42 -42.34
N ARG A 35 21.74 10.34 -42.58
CA ARG A 35 22.81 10.18 -43.59
C ARG A 35 24.03 9.43 -43.08
N GLU A 36 24.36 9.61 -41.81
CA GLU A 36 25.53 9.00 -41.18
C GLU A 36 25.18 8.66 -39.74
N VAL A 37 25.60 7.47 -39.31
CA VAL A 37 25.55 7.01 -37.92
C VAL A 37 26.96 6.56 -37.56
N LYS A 38 27.49 7.00 -36.43
CA LYS A 38 28.82 6.56 -35.96
C LYS A 38 28.73 5.30 -35.13
N ARG A 39 27.69 5.19 -34.30
CA ARG A 39 27.45 4.03 -33.46
C ARG A 39 25.98 3.82 -33.20
N PHE A 40 25.62 2.56 -33.00
CA PHE A 40 24.36 2.20 -32.38
C PHE A 40 24.57 1.75 -30.95
N ARG A 41 23.61 2.05 -30.07
CA ARG A 41 23.51 1.43 -28.76
C ARG A 41 22.18 0.69 -28.71
N ILE A 42 22.23 -0.62 -28.56
CA ILE A 42 21.05 -1.48 -28.44
C ILE A 42 20.98 -2.02 -27.02
N CYS A 43 19.84 -1.79 -26.35
CA CYS A 43 19.58 -2.25 -24.99
C CYS A 43 18.62 -3.43 -25.08
N PHE A 44 19.12 -4.64 -24.83
CA PHE A 44 18.33 -5.88 -24.86
C PHE A 44 17.82 -6.19 -23.45
N TYR A 45 16.53 -6.47 -23.30
CA TYR A 45 16.01 -6.95 -22.03
C TYR A 45 16.55 -8.36 -21.74
N ASP A 46 17.31 -8.47 -20.66
CA ASP A 46 17.96 -9.69 -20.15
C ASP A 46 17.37 -10.16 -18.81
N GLY A 47 16.28 -9.53 -18.35
CA GLY A 47 15.61 -9.89 -17.08
C GLY A 47 15.13 -11.34 -16.99
N PHE A 48 15.16 -12.09 -18.09
CA PHE A 48 14.79 -13.51 -18.15
C PHE A 48 15.93 -14.48 -17.78
N ASN A 49 17.20 -14.08 -17.96
CA ASN A 49 18.34 -14.94 -17.61
C ASN A 49 18.61 -15.00 -16.09
N GLY A 50 18.05 -14.07 -15.32
CA GLY A 50 18.05 -14.11 -13.86
C GLY A 50 17.24 -15.28 -13.25
N MET A 51 16.49 -16.04 -14.05
CA MET A 51 15.72 -17.20 -13.57
C MET A 51 16.54 -18.49 -13.42
N LYS A 52 17.80 -18.53 -13.89
CA LYS A 52 18.59 -19.78 -13.93
C LYS A 52 19.31 -20.13 -12.63
N THR A 53 19.47 -19.18 -11.71
CA THR A 53 20.14 -19.43 -10.42
C THR A 53 19.13 -19.13 -9.32
N GLY A 54 18.77 -20.14 -8.52
CA GLY A 54 17.90 -20.02 -7.34
C GLY A 54 18.47 -19.13 -6.22
N ASP A 55 19.47 -18.31 -6.52
CA ASP A 55 20.09 -17.38 -5.59
C ASP A 55 19.31 -16.06 -5.61
N GLN A 56 18.59 -15.82 -4.52
CA GLN A 56 17.81 -14.60 -4.27
C GLN A 56 18.66 -13.32 -4.17
N GLU A 57 19.98 -13.41 -4.32
CA GLU A 57 20.93 -12.32 -4.01
C GLU A 57 21.34 -11.43 -5.20
N LYS A 58 20.98 -11.74 -6.45
CA LYS A 58 21.30 -10.86 -7.60
C LYS A 58 20.08 -10.09 -8.12
N LYS A 59 19.39 -9.36 -7.24
CA LYS A 59 18.28 -8.45 -7.60
C LYS A 59 18.70 -7.01 -7.93
N SER A 60 20.01 -6.72 -8.09
CA SER A 60 20.51 -5.36 -8.34
C SER A 60 21.14 -5.13 -9.73
N ARG A 61 21.06 -6.08 -10.67
CA ARG A 61 21.52 -5.82 -12.04
C ARG A 61 20.42 -5.15 -12.85
N ASP A 62 20.81 -4.13 -13.60
CA ASP A 62 20.02 -3.55 -14.67
C ASP A 62 19.42 -4.70 -15.52
N PRO A 63 18.09 -4.77 -15.71
CA PRO A 63 17.47 -5.83 -16.49
C PRO A 63 17.79 -5.72 -17.99
N TYR A 64 18.60 -4.75 -18.42
CA TYR A 64 19.06 -4.60 -19.78
C TYR A 64 20.55 -4.89 -19.94
N THR A 65 20.88 -5.62 -21.00
CA THR A 65 22.23 -5.76 -21.51
C THR A 65 22.42 -4.77 -22.65
N GLU A 66 23.31 -3.79 -22.43
CA GLU A 66 23.67 -2.81 -23.46
C GLU A 66 24.78 -3.35 -24.37
N VAL A 67 24.58 -3.17 -25.67
CA VAL A 67 25.54 -3.48 -26.73
C VAL A 67 25.79 -2.23 -27.55
N GLU A 68 27.02 -1.71 -27.48
CA GLU A 68 27.49 -0.70 -28.41
C GLU A 68 28.00 -1.36 -29.68
N ILE A 69 27.48 -0.90 -30.81
CA ILE A 69 27.78 -1.39 -32.15
C ILE A 69 28.57 -0.32 -32.88
N HIS A 70 29.81 -0.67 -33.24
CA HIS A 70 30.77 0.21 -33.92
C HIS A 70 31.13 -0.30 -35.32
N SER A 71 30.82 -1.57 -35.63
CA SER A 71 31.07 -2.20 -36.93
C SER A 71 29.76 -2.75 -37.50
N PHE A 72 29.26 -2.10 -38.54
CA PHE A 72 27.99 -2.45 -39.18
C PHE A 72 27.95 -1.98 -40.63
N GLU A 73 27.11 -2.62 -41.43
CA GLU A 73 26.69 -2.13 -42.74
C GLU A 73 25.25 -1.64 -42.63
N MET A 74 24.90 -0.55 -43.32
CA MET A 74 23.56 0.03 -43.25
C MET A 74 23.03 0.30 -44.65
N GLU A 75 21.88 -0.29 -44.97
CA GLU A 75 21.12 -0.01 -46.18
C GLU A 75 19.89 0.82 -45.83
N VAL A 76 19.48 1.72 -46.74
CA VAL A 76 18.26 2.51 -46.62
C VAL A 76 17.34 2.26 -47.80
N ARG A 77 16.04 2.18 -47.52
CA ARG A 77 14.97 2.10 -48.51
C ARG A 77 13.91 3.12 -48.15
N VAL A 78 13.27 3.70 -49.16
CA VAL A 78 12.17 4.65 -48.97
C VAL A 78 10.86 3.94 -49.25
N GLU A 79 9.99 3.88 -48.24
CA GLU A 79 8.62 3.40 -48.39
C GLU A 79 7.67 4.59 -48.49
N ASP A 80 6.80 4.59 -49.50
CA ASP A 80 5.89 5.72 -49.79
C ASP A 80 4.43 5.25 -49.93
N GLY A 81 3.95 4.51 -48.92
CA GLY A 81 2.63 3.85 -48.95
C GLY A 81 1.43 4.76 -48.72
N LEU A 82 1.63 5.99 -48.20
CA LEU A 82 0.56 6.93 -47.82
C LEU A 82 0.89 8.40 -48.15
N GLY A 83 1.85 8.66 -49.06
CA GLY A 83 2.26 10.01 -49.46
C GLY A 83 3.12 10.75 -48.42
N ILE A 84 3.66 10.02 -47.44
CA ILE A 84 4.68 10.48 -46.52
C ILE A 84 5.86 9.51 -46.68
N PRO A 85 7.02 9.96 -47.19
CA PRO A 85 8.18 9.10 -47.34
C PRO A 85 8.68 8.70 -45.94
N VAL A 86 8.83 7.38 -45.72
CA VAL A 86 9.43 6.83 -44.51
C VAL A 86 10.74 6.16 -44.89
N TYR A 87 11.81 6.51 -44.19
CA TYR A 87 13.12 5.90 -44.38
C TYR A 87 13.21 4.64 -43.52
N VAL A 88 13.35 3.49 -44.15
CA VAL A 88 13.53 2.19 -43.51
C VAL A 88 14.98 1.78 -43.66
N TYR A 89 15.64 1.57 -42.52
CA TYR A 89 17.05 1.20 -42.44
C TYR A 89 17.16 -0.29 -42.08
N SER A 90 18.04 -1.00 -42.77
CA SER A 90 18.48 -2.35 -42.43
C SER A 90 19.95 -2.29 -42.02
N VAL A 91 20.24 -2.62 -40.77
CA VAL A 91 21.58 -2.60 -40.19
C VAL A 91 22.07 -4.03 -40.04
N PHE A 92 23.18 -4.37 -40.68
CA PHE A 92 23.85 -5.66 -40.58
C PHE A 92 24.99 -5.56 -39.57
N VAL A 93 25.04 -6.50 -38.63
CA VAL A 93 25.94 -6.46 -37.48
C VAL A 93 26.73 -7.76 -37.39
N GLU A 94 28.07 -7.66 -37.41
CA GLU A 94 28.96 -8.82 -37.28
C GLU A 94 29.39 -9.09 -35.83
N GLN A 95 29.27 -8.09 -34.94
CA GLN A 95 29.72 -8.20 -33.55
C GLN A 95 29.04 -9.35 -32.81
N GLU A 96 29.82 -10.32 -32.35
CA GLU A 96 29.36 -11.54 -31.68
C GLU A 96 28.43 -11.25 -30.50
N LYS A 97 28.78 -10.27 -29.66
CA LYS A 97 27.95 -9.84 -28.51
C LYS A 97 26.52 -9.47 -28.92
N TYR A 98 26.35 -8.81 -30.07
CA TYR A 98 25.01 -8.47 -30.58
C TYR A 98 24.25 -9.75 -30.97
N ARG A 99 24.91 -10.65 -31.73
CA ARG A 99 24.33 -11.92 -32.19
C ARG A 99 23.83 -12.76 -31.02
N GLU A 100 24.64 -12.87 -29.97
CA GLU A 100 24.29 -13.60 -28.74
C GLU A 100 23.07 -12.99 -28.03
N CYS A 101 23.01 -11.66 -27.89
CA CYS A 101 21.90 -10.96 -27.25
C CYS A 101 20.60 -11.08 -28.08
N ALA A 102 20.69 -10.88 -29.39
CA ALA A 102 19.56 -10.98 -30.31
C ALA A 102 19.02 -12.42 -30.36
N GLY A 103 19.89 -13.42 -30.53
CA GLY A 103 19.50 -14.83 -30.53
C GLY A 103 18.85 -15.25 -29.22
N SER A 104 19.42 -14.85 -28.08
CA SER A 104 18.85 -15.13 -26.75
C SER A 104 17.45 -14.53 -26.59
N LEU A 105 17.25 -13.29 -27.03
CA LEU A 105 15.94 -12.63 -26.96
C LEU A 105 14.92 -13.30 -27.89
N ILE A 106 15.31 -13.64 -29.12
CA ILE A 106 14.43 -14.30 -30.10
C ILE A 106 13.95 -15.65 -29.57
N LEU A 107 14.88 -16.48 -29.09
CA LEU A 107 14.55 -17.79 -28.50
C LEU A 107 13.64 -17.67 -27.28
N TRP A 108 13.89 -16.68 -26.42
CA TRP A 108 13.04 -16.43 -25.27
C TRP A 108 11.63 -15.97 -25.69
N TYR A 109 11.54 -15.05 -26.64
CA TYR A 109 10.26 -14.52 -27.09
C TYR A 109 9.43 -15.57 -27.81
N ASP A 110 10.06 -16.42 -28.63
CA ASP A 110 9.42 -17.59 -29.23
C ASP A 110 8.84 -18.52 -28.16
N ARG A 111 9.64 -18.85 -27.14
CA ARG A 111 9.15 -19.63 -25.99
C ARG A 111 7.98 -18.96 -25.29
N PHE A 112 8.02 -17.64 -25.07
CA PHE A 112 6.91 -16.90 -24.46
C PHE A 112 5.63 -16.98 -25.31
N VAL A 113 5.73 -16.75 -26.61
CA VAL A 113 4.59 -16.83 -27.54
C VAL A 113 3.99 -18.23 -27.52
N ARG A 114 4.82 -19.27 -27.58
CA ARG A 114 4.38 -20.66 -27.49
C ARG A 114 3.64 -20.92 -26.19
N LEU A 115 4.21 -20.54 -25.04
CA LEU A 115 3.55 -20.70 -23.74
C LEU A 115 2.21 -19.94 -23.68
N LYS A 116 2.12 -18.73 -24.26
CA LYS A 116 0.87 -17.95 -24.30
C LYS A 116 -0.19 -18.67 -25.16
N LEU A 117 0.20 -19.32 -26.24
CA LEU A 117 -0.72 -20.00 -27.15
C LEU A 117 -1.15 -21.38 -26.66
N GLU A 118 -0.26 -22.11 -25.98
CA GLU A 118 -0.45 -23.52 -25.63
C GLU A 118 -0.87 -23.75 -24.17
N CYS A 119 -0.58 -22.83 -23.26
CA CYS A 119 -0.78 -23.01 -21.81
C CYS A 119 -1.88 -22.11 -21.24
N GLU A 120 -2.44 -22.52 -20.10
CA GLU A 120 -3.31 -21.65 -19.31
C GLU A 120 -2.52 -20.53 -18.61
N ASP A 121 -3.22 -19.45 -18.21
CA ASP A 121 -2.61 -18.27 -17.59
C ASP A 121 -1.79 -18.63 -16.32
N GLY A 122 -2.24 -19.61 -15.53
CA GLY A 122 -1.51 -20.08 -14.36
C GLY A 122 -0.18 -20.75 -14.71
N GLU A 123 -0.18 -21.64 -15.70
CA GLU A 123 1.03 -22.33 -16.17
C GLU A 123 2.02 -21.36 -16.81
N LEU A 124 1.52 -20.39 -17.59
CA LEU A 124 2.32 -19.30 -18.12
C LEU A 124 2.98 -18.50 -16.99
N ALA A 125 2.20 -18.08 -15.98
CA ALA A 125 2.73 -17.35 -14.83
C ALA A 125 3.78 -18.16 -14.06
N MET A 126 3.55 -19.46 -13.86
CA MET A 126 4.50 -20.37 -13.24
C MET A 126 5.82 -20.43 -14.03
N ALA A 127 5.74 -20.62 -15.35
CA ALA A 127 6.91 -20.71 -16.22
C ALA A 127 7.72 -19.41 -16.29
N LEU A 128 7.07 -18.25 -16.20
CA LEU A 128 7.71 -16.93 -16.36
C LEU A 128 8.14 -16.27 -15.05
N THR A 129 7.53 -16.62 -13.91
CA THR A 129 7.76 -15.91 -12.64
C THR A 129 8.00 -16.82 -11.46
N GLY A 130 7.84 -18.13 -11.62
CA GLY A 130 7.82 -19.09 -10.50
C GLY A 130 6.53 -19.01 -9.67
N TYR A 131 5.48 -18.38 -10.19
CA TYR A 131 4.18 -18.32 -9.53
C TYR A 131 3.64 -19.73 -9.23
N PRO A 132 3.17 -20.04 -8.00
CA PRO A 132 2.76 -21.38 -7.63
C PRO A 132 1.33 -21.69 -8.10
N ALA A 133 1.11 -21.78 -9.41
CA ALA A 133 -0.21 -21.97 -10.01
C ALA A 133 -1.00 -23.16 -9.42
N LYS A 134 -0.32 -24.26 -9.07
CA LYS A 134 -0.94 -25.43 -8.42
C LYS A 134 -1.60 -25.12 -7.07
N LYS A 135 -1.25 -24.01 -6.41
CA LYS A 135 -1.87 -23.57 -5.15
C LYS A 135 -3.16 -22.78 -5.39
N ASP A 136 -3.47 -22.36 -6.62
CA ASP A 136 -4.71 -21.66 -6.97
C ASP A 136 -5.96 -22.52 -6.78
N GLU A 137 -5.83 -23.84 -6.69
CA GLU A 137 -6.94 -24.76 -6.46
C GLU A 137 -7.23 -25.00 -4.97
N GLN A 138 -6.42 -24.42 -4.08
CA GLN A 138 -6.52 -24.66 -2.64
C GLN A 138 -7.29 -23.52 -1.96
N PHE A 139 -8.52 -23.80 -1.53
CA PHE A 139 -9.39 -22.84 -0.85
C PHE A 139 -9.69 -23.26 0.58
N ALA A 140 -9.97 -22.29 1.44
CA ALA A 140 -10.61 -22.56 2.72
C ALA A 140 -12.08 -22.94 2.48
N GLU A 141 -12.66 -23.75 3.36
CA GLU A 141 -14.07 -24.17 3.22
C GLU A 141 -15.04 -22.98 3.37
N ASN A 142 -14.72 -22.05 4.27
CA ASN A 142 -15.49 -20.86 4.53
C ASN A 142 -14.59 -19.76 5.13
N PHE A 143 -15.16 -18.57 5.33
CA PHE A 143 -14.39 -17.43 5.83
C PHE A 143 -13.92 -17.58 7.28
N ILE A 144 -14.68 -18.31 8.11
CA ILE A 144 -14.31 -18.55 9.50
C ILE A 144 -13.05 -19.41 9.56
N GLU A 145 -12.99 -20.50 8.79
CA GLU A 145 -11.78 -21.32 8.67
C GLU A 145 -10.61 -20.53 8.08
N GLN A 146 -10.86 -19.66 7.09
CA GLN A 146 -9.80 -18.79 6.55
C GLN A 146 -9.24 -17.83 7.62
N LYS A 147 -10.10 -17.20 8.45
CA LYS A 147 -9.66 -16.34 9.55
C LYS A 147 -8.91 -17.11 10.64
N LYS A 148 -9.30 -18.34 10.95
CA LYS A 148 -8.55 -19.22 11.88
C LYS A 148 -7.15 -19.50 11.35
N GLU A 149 -6.98 -19.75 10.05
CA GLU A 149 -5.65 -19.93 9.46
C GLU A 149 -4.80 -18.63 9.53
N TRP A 150 -5.45 -17.46 9.39
CA TRP A 150 -4.77 -16.17 9.46
C TRP A 150 -4.34 -15.77 10.88
N PHE A 151 -5.22 -15.95 11.86
CA PHE A 151 -5.08 -15.41 13.22
C PHE A 151 -4.85 -16.47 14.32
N GLY A 152 -5.07 -17.75 14.03
CA GLY A 152 -4.94 -18.85 15.00
C GLY A 152 -3.51 -19.11 15.46
N GLU A 153 -3.39 -19.71 16.66
CA GLU A 153 -2.10 -20.04 17.26
C GLU A 153 -1.42 -21.27 16.63
N GLY A 154 -0.18 -21.08 16.18
CA GLY A 154 0.99 -21.79 16.73
C GLY A 154 1.22 -23.28 16.47
N GLU A 155 0.24 -24.18 16.61
CA GLU A 155 0.51 -25.62 16.43
C GLU A 155 0.47 -26.04 14.96
N ASP A 156 -0.39 -25.39 14.16
CA ASP A 156 -0.45 -25.60 12.71
C ASP A 156 0.54 -24.74 11.93
N ARG A 157 1.02 -23.61 12.47
CA ARG A 157 2.08 -22.81 11.82
C ARG A 157 3.38 -23.59 11.72
N ALA A 158 3.82 -24.23 12.81
CA ALA A 158 5.04 -25.05 12.80
C ALA A 158 4.89 -26.35 11.97
N ARG A 159 3.69 -26.91 11.85
CA ARG A 159 3.42 -28.10 11.01
C ARG A 159 3.25 -27.77 9.52
N GLN A 160 2.66 -26.61 9.18
CA GLN A 160 2.52 -26.14 7.80
C GLN A 160 3.82 -25.56 7.26
N GLU A 161 4.64 -24.90 8.07
CA GLU A 161 5.99 -24.50 7.67
C GLU A 161 6.85 -25.74 7.42
N LYS A 162 6.85 -26.74 8.31
CA LYS A 162 7.57 -28.01 8.10
C LYS A 162 7.08 -28.85 6.92
N ARG A 163 5.81 -28.72 6.50
CA ARG A 163 5.26 -29.38 5.30
C ARG A 163 5.51 -28.58 4.01
N ASN A 164 5.64 -27.26 4.09
CA ASN A 164 5.96 -26.40 2.94
C ASN A 164 7.48 -26.18 2.74
N THR A 165 8.33 -26.57 3.69
CA THR A 165 9.80 -26.62 3.54
C THR A 165 10.29 -27.96 2.99
N GLY A 166 9.50 -28.62 2.14
CA GLY A 166 10.03 -29.64 1.24
C GLY A 166 10.99 -28.98 0.26
N SER A 167 12.28 -29.00 0.59
CA SER A 167 13.45 -28.53 -0.17
C SER A 167 13.74 -27.03 -0.12
N TYR A 168 14.19 -26.51 1.03
CA TYR A 168 15.38 -25.65 1.14
C TYR A 168 15.98 -25.85 2.54
N CYS A 169 17.02 -26.68 2.65
CA CYS A 169 17.77 -26.87 3.89
C CYS A 169 18.61 -25.62 4.17
N CYS A 170 18.22 -24.80 5.14
CA CYS A 170 19.14 -23.88 5.81
C CYS A 170 19.88 -24.68 6.88
N GLY A 171 21.16 -24.95 6.66
CA GLY A 171 22.06 -25.44 7.70
C GLY A 171 22.40 -24.31 8.67
N ASP A 172 22.19 -24.61 9.95
CA ASP A 172 22.74 -24.05 11.19
C ASP A 172 23.66 -22.82 11.07
N PHE A 173 23.19 -21.69 11.62
CA PHE A 173 24.06 -20.61 12.09
C PHE A 173 23.90 -20.48 13.61
N THR A 174 24.81 -21.14 14.33
CA THR A 174 24.99 -21.00 15.78
C THR A 174 25.84 -19.77 16.12
N GLU A 175 25.47 -19.14 17.25
CA GLU A 175 26.26 -18.29 18.15
C GLU A 175 27.65 -17.83 17.67
N SER A 176 27.70 -16.71 16.96
CA SER A 176 28.91 -15.89 16.84
C SER A 176 28.54 -14.52 16.29
N LYS A 177 28.30 -13.55 17.19
CA LYS A 177 28.40 -12.08 17.01
C LYS A 177 27.77 -11.36 18.22
N ARG A 178 28.33 -11.62 19.40
CA ARG A 178 28.01 -10.89 20.64
C ARG A 178 29.08 -9.88 21.06
N ASN A 179 30.15 -9.70 20.27
CA ASN A 179 31.34 -8.93 20.68
C ASN A 179 31.69 -7.72 19.80
N ASP A 180 30.72 -7.07 19.15
CA ASP A 180 30.98 -5.83 18.37
C ASP A 180 30.18 -4.60 18.86
N PHE A 181 29.50 -4.69 20.01
CA PHE A 181 28.63 -3.61 20.51
C PHE A 181 29.20 -2.85 21.73
N GLU A 182 30.28 -3.33 22.35
CA GLU A 182 30.84 -2.70 23.57
C GLU A 182 31.96 -1.68 23.29
N ASP A 183 32.56 -1.65 22.09
CA ASP A 183 33.71 -0.77 21.80
C ASP A 183 33.35 0.63 21.27
N ARG A 184 32.06 0.95 21.13
CA ARG A 184 31.59 2.28 20.67
C ARG A 184 31.10 3.22 21.78
N MET A 185 30.98 2.73 23.03
CA MET A 185 30.44 3.52 24.15
C MET A 185 31.51 4.30 24.94
N THR A 186 32.80 4.13 24.63
CA THR A 186 33.93 4.70 25.38
C THR A 186 34.52 5.97 24.77
N VAL A 187 34.04 6.43 23.61
CA VAL A 187 34.59 7.63 22.93
C VAL A 187 33.75 8.90 23.16
N GLU A 188 32.45 8.78 23.46
CA GLU A 188 31.56 9.96 23.59
C GLU A 188 31.50 10.59 25.00
N LYS A 189 32.23 10.05 26.00
CA LYS A 189 32.26 10.59 27.37
C LYS A 189 33.44 11.51 27.70
N ARG A 190 34.11 12.10 26.70
CA ARG A 190 35.31 12.94 26.92
C ARG A 190 35.27 14.39 26.43
N ILE A 191 34.11 14.94 26.05
CA ILE A 191 34.04 16.31 25.50
C ILE A 191 33.27 17.33 26.40
N GLU A 192 32.60 16.92 27.48
CA GLU A 192 31.78 17.85 28.28
C GLU A 192 32.41 18.36 29.60
N ASN A 193 33.73 18.30 29.76
CA ASN A 193 34.40 18.87 30.94
C ASN A 193 35.46 19.90 30.56
N GLN A 194 35.03 21.03 29.97
CA GLN A 194 35.82 22.28 29.98
C GLN A 194 34.97 23.48 29.54
N SER A 195 34.35 24.16 30.50
CA SER A 195 34.27 25.64 30.56
C SER A 195 33.43 26.05 31.77
N GLY A 196 34.12 26.36 32.86
CA GLY A 196 33.51 27.02 34.00
C GLY A 196 33.46 28.52 33.76
N ILE A 197 32.28 29.12 33.90
CA ILE A 197 32.11 30.53 34.27
C ILE A 197 30.92 30.60 35.24
N ARG A 198 31.20 31.02 36.47
CA ARG A 198 30.22 31.49 37.47
C ARG A 198 29.86 32.93 37.14
N GLU A 199 28.62 33.36 37.37
CA GLU A 199 28.31 34.59 38.12
C GLU A 199 26.82 34.75 38.47
N ASN A 200 26.62 34.96 39.78
CA ASN A 200 25.69 35.84 40.51
C ASN A 200 24.15 35.78 40.37
N CYS A 201 23.54 35.65 41.55
CA CYS A 201 22.13 35.67 41.88
C CYS A 201 21.49 37.06 41.76
N ILE A 202 20.19 37.11 41.40
CA ILE A 202 19.20 38.05 41.95
C ILE A 202 17.87 37.30 42.13
N ALA A 203 17.26 37.44 43.31
CA ALA A 203 15.95 36.92 43.64
C ALA A 203 14.84 37.91 43.25
N ALA A 204 13.83 37.43 42.52
CA ALA A 204 12.47 37.95 42.41
C ALA A 204 11.64 36.73 41.97
N GLY A 205 10.70 36.17 42.72
CA GLY A 205 9.59 36.80 43.42
C GLY A 205 8.31 36.25 42.80
N ASP A 206 7.85 35.08 43.27
CA ASP A 206 6.51 34.45 43.22
C ASP A 206 5.54 34.63 42.03
N PHE A 207 5.97 35.17 40.89
CA PHE A 207 5.12 35.38 39.70
C PHE A 207 5.37 34.34 38.58
N GLU A 208 6.49 33.61 38.62
CA GLU A 208 6.85 32.61 37.60
C GLU A 208 6.29 31.20 37.85
N LEU A 209 5.81 30.89 39.07
CA LEU A 209 5.43 29.51 39.44
C LEU A 209 4.10 29.02 38.85
N LYS A 210 3.24 29.92 38.35
CA LYS A 210 2.00 29.55 37.63
C LYS A 210 2.24 29.30 36.15
N GLU A 211 2.96 30.19 35.46
CA GLU A 211 3.35 29.97 34.06
C GLU A 211 4.30 28.77 33.92
N TYR A 212 5.24 28.54 34.85
CA TYR A 212 6.09 27.34 34.81
C TYR A 212 5.33 26.03 35.08
N LYS A 213 4.26 26.03 35.90
CA LYS A 213 3.44 24.83 36.12
C LYS A 213 2.55 24.54 34.90
N GLU A 214 1.93 25.57 34.31
CA GLU A 214 1.17 25.43 33.07
C GLU A 214 2.07 25.03 31.89
N HIS A 215 3.28 25.60 31.76
CA HIS A 215 4.25 25.18 30.72
C HIS A 215 4.80 23.77 30.94
N LYS A 216 4.92 23.31 32.19
CA LYS A 216 5.43 21.97 32.52
C LYS A 216 4.34 20.91 32.34
N GLU A 217 3.10 21.19 32.73
CA GLU A 217 1.95 20.34 32.42
C GLU A 217 1.69 20.28 30.91
N TYR A 218 1.80 21.39 30.18
CA TYR A 218 1.66 21.42 28.71
C TYR A 218 2.83 20.75 27.97
N LYS A 219 4.06 20.80 28.51
CA LYS A 219 5.21 20.02 28.02
C LYS A 219 5.09 18.54 28.35
N GLU A 220 4.66 18.16 29.55
CA GLU A 220 4.44 16.78 29.95
C GLU A 220 3.29 16.16 29.14
N TYR A 221 2.20 16.89 28.90
CA TYR A 221 1.09 16.46 28.03
C TYR A 221 1.53 16.27 26.57
N LYS A 222 2.33 17.20 26.00
CA LYS A 222 2.93 17.05 24.66
C LYS A 222 4.05 16.01 24.59
N GLU A 223 4.74 15.73 25.69
CA GLU A 223 5.69 14.61 25.80
C GLU A 223 4.97 13.28 25.96
N GLN A 224 3.77 13.24 26.56
CA GLN A 224 2.93 12.05 26.65
C GLN A 224 2.20 11.74 25.33
N GLU A 225 1.71 12.74 24.60
CA GLU A 225 1.24 12.59 23.20
C GLU A 225 2.36 12.09 22.26
N ARG A 226 3.63 12.37 22.59
CA ARG A 226 4.81 11.83 21.89
C ARG A 226 5.25 10.45 22.38
N LYS A 227 4.70 9.92 23.48
CA LYS A 227 5.22 8.70 24.13
C LYS A 227 4.60 7.40 23.62
N ASN A 228 3.31 7.32 23.31
CA ASN A 228 2.68 6.06 22.92
C ASN A 228 2.00 6.13 21.55
N THR A 229 2.10 5.04 20.78
CA THR A 229 1.36 4.86 19.53
C THR A 229 -0.12 4.60 19.87
N GLU A 230 -1.02 5.46 19.40
CA GLU A 230 -2.48 5.37 19.59
C GLU A 230 -3.01 4.09 18.91
N VAL A 231 -3.94 3.38 19.55
CA VAL A 231 -4.63 2.22 18.96
C VAL A 231 -6.09 2.57 18.69
N ALA A 232 -6.53 2.30 17.48
CA ALA A 232 -7.91 2.49 17.03
C ALA A 232 -8.50 1.19 16.46
N VAL A 233 -9.82 1.09 16.43
CA VAL A 233 -10.56 -0.01 15.80
C VAL A 233 -11.59 0.54 14.82
N GLU A 234 -11.77 -0.13 13.68
CA GLU A 234 -12.79 0.23 12.69
C GLU A 234 -14.14 -0.43 12.98
N LEU A 235 -15.17 0.39 13.11
CA LEU A 235 -16.57 0.01 12.99
C LEU A 235 -16.98 0.33 11.54
N ASP A 236 -16.98 -0.68 10.68
CA ASP A 236 -17.07 -0.50 9.23
C ASP A 236 -18.36 -1.03 8.59
N ARG A 237 -19.30 -1.52 9.42
CA ARG A 237 -20.56 -2.13 8.98
C ARG A 237 -21.67 -2.08 10.03
N PRO A 238 -22.95 -2.19 9.61
CA PRO A 238 -24.12 -2.14 10.49
C PRO A 238 -24.06 -3.05 11.73
N GLU A 239 -23.60 -4.30 11.55
CA GLU A 239 -23.46 -5.26 12.65
C GLU A 239 -22.54 -4.73 13.76
N LEU A 240 -21.44 -4.06 13.41
CA LEU A 240 -20.49 -3.53 14.39
C LEU A 240 -21.05 -2.30 15.10
N TYR A 241 -21.80 -1.45 14.39
CA TYR A 241 -22.51 -0.32 14.99
C TYR A 241 -23.52 -0.79 16.05
N GLU A 242 -24.36 -1.76 15.69
CA GLU A 242 -25.38 -2.32 16.58
C GLU A 242 -24.74 -3.00 17.82
N ARG A 243 -23.66 -3.76 17.60
CA ARG A 243 -22.92 -4.42 18.69
C ARG A 243 -22.27 -3.39 19.61
N TYR A 244 -21.58 -2.39 19.08
CA TYR A 244 -20.98 -1.34 19.88
C TYR A 244 -22.01 -0.56 20.72
N LEU A 245 -23.19 -0.27 20.16
CA LEU A 245 -24.25 0.45 20.88
C LEU A 245 -24.92 -0.39 21.99
N SER A 246 -24.92 -1.72 21.87
CA SER A 246 -25.63 -2.62 22.79
C SER A 246 -24.81 -3.08 24.01
N MET A 247 -23.51 -2.78 24.07
CA MET A 247 -22.65 -3.19 25.17
C MET A 247 -21.58 -2.15 25.49
N LYS A 248 -20.89 -2.30 26.63
CA LYS A 248 -19.76 -1.44 26.98
C LYS A 248 -18.61 -1.68 26.01
N PHE A 249 -17.81 -0.66 25.74
CA PHE A 249 -16.71 -0.76 24.77
C PHE A 249 -15.75 -1.92 25.04
N ARG A 250 -15.41 -2.18 26.31
CA ARG A 250 -14.54 -3.30 26.69
C ARG A 250 -15.13 -4.66 26.29
N ASP A 251 -16.41 -4.87 26.57
CA ASP A 251 -17.11 -6.12 26.21
C ASP A 251 -17.21 -6.26 24.69
N PHE A 252 -17.42 -5.14 23.98
CA PHE A 252 -17.39 -5.09 22.52
C PHE A 252 -16.04 -5.51 21.96
N MET A 253 -14.93 -5.02 22.52
CA MET A 253 -13.58 -5.40 22.06
C MET A 253 -13.30 -6.88 22.30
N ASP A 254 -13.65 -7.42 23.47
CA ASP A 254 -13.51 -8.84 23.77
C ASP A 254 -14.32 -9.70 22.78
N TRP A 255 -15.55 -9.28 22.47
CA TRP A 255 -16.38 -9.92 21.45
C TRP A 255 -15.74 -9.81 20.05
N TYR A 256 -15.29 -8.62 19.65
CA TYR A 256 -14.73 -8.33 18.33
C TYR A 256 -13.52 -9.20 18.03
N TRP A 257 -12.57 -9.31 18.96
CA TRP A 257 -11.41 -10.17 18.78
C TRP A 257 -11.79 -11.66 18.74
N ASN A 258 -12.75 -12.07 19.56
CA ASN A 258 -13.18 -13.47 19.64
C ASN A 258 -13.90 -13.95 18.37
N VAL A 259 -14.87 -13.18 17.84
CA VAL A 259 -15.61 -13.57 16.63
C VAL A 259 -14.75 -13.59 15.37
N ASN A 260 -13.63 -12.85 15.39
CA ASN A 260 -12.65 -12.85 14.30
C ASN A 260 -11.57 -13.95 14.43
N GLY A 261 -11.65 -14.82 15.45
CA GLY A 261 -10.65 -15.86 15.69
C GLY A 261 -9.29 -15.32 16.14
N ALA A 262 -9.25 -14.08 16.65
CA ALA A 262 -8.05 -13.34 16.99
C ALA A 262 -7.99 -13.00 18.50
N LYS A 263 -8.63 -13.82 19.34
CA LYS A 263 -8.75 -13.60 20.80
C LYS A 263 -7.41 -13.39 21.49
N GLU A 264 -6.42 -14.23 21.20
CA GLU A 264 -5.10 -14.17 21.85
C GLU A 264 -4.27 -12.98 21.37
N LEU A 265 -4.42 -12.58 20.10
CA LEU A 265 -3.88 -11.32 19.59
C LEU A 265 -4.51 -10.13 20.34
N GLY A 266 -5.83 -10.12 20.47
CA GLY A 266 -6.58 -9.07 21.17
C GLY A 266 -6.18 -8.86 22.62
N LYS A 267 -5.93 -9.94 23.38
CA LYS A 267 -5.47 -9.85 24.78
C LYS A 267 -4.12 -9.15 24.94
N ARG A 268 -3.28 -9.19 23.91
CA ARG A 268 -1.93 -8.61 23.91
C ARG A 268 -1.90 -7.19 23.35
N MET A 269 -2.98 -6.75 22.72
CA MET A 269 -3.09 -5.40 22.18
C MET A 269 -3.38 -4.38 23.29
N PRO A 270 -2.82 -3.16 23.19
CA PRO A 270 -3.27 -2.04 24.01
C PRO A 270 -4.77 -1.79 23.82
N VAL A 271 -5.42 -1.27 24.86
CA VAL A 271 -6.81 -0.84 24.79
C VAL A 271 -6.94 0.28 23.75
N SER A 272 -7.92 0.17 22.86
CA SER A 272 -8.16 1.22 21.87
C SER A 272 -8.71 2.48 22.53
N GLU A 273 -8.20 3.63 22.10
CA GLU A 273 -8.59 4.97 22.58
C GLU A 273 -9.47 5.70 21.56
N ARG A 274 -9.63 5.09 20.38
CA ARG A 274 -10.35 5.66 19.24
C ARG A 274 -11.14 4.62 18.48
N ILE A 275 -12.28 5.03 17.93
CA ILE A 275 -13.04 4.28 16.94
C ILE A 275 -13.09 5.02 15.61
N TYR A 276 -12.97 4.28 14.52
CA TYR A 276 -13.29 4.74 13.18
C TYR A 276 -14.72 4.30 12.85
N VAL A 277 -15.57 5.21 12.39
CA VAL A 277 -17.00 4.95 12.16
C VAL A 277 -17.34 5.24 10.72
N GLY A 278 -17.79 4.24 9.99
CA GLY A 278 -18.07 4.33 8.55
C GLY A 278 -17.16 3.41 7.74
N ASN A 279 -17.28 3.44 6.42
CA ASN A 279 -16.58 2.52 5.54
C ASN A 279 -15.92 3.28 4.39
N ALA A 280 -14.62 3.06 4.17
CA ALA A 280 -13.88 3.72 3.10
C ALA A 280 -14.30 3.24 1.69
N PHE A 281 -14.81 2.01 1.57
CA PHE A 281 -14.97 1.29 0.30
C PHE A 281 -16.42 1.19 -0.17
N CYS A 282 -17.41 1.35 0.70
CA CYS A 282 -18.82 1.23 0.35
C CYS A 282 -19.71 2.22 1.11
N HIS A 283 -20.28 3.19 0.39
CA HIS A 283 -21.21 4.19 0.95
C HIS A 283 -22.46 3.57 1.58
N LEU A 284 -22.90 2.39 1.13
CA LEU A 284 -24.09 1.70 1.65
C LEU A 284 -23.86 1.03 3.00
N LEU A 285 -22.63 1.06 3.53
CA LEU A 285 -22.28 0.59 4.87
C LEU A 285 -22.05 1.75 5.86
N PHE A 286 -22.18 2.99 5.39
CA PHE A 286 -22.17 4.16 6.26
C PHE A 286 -23.38 4.11 7.20
N PRO A 287 -23.24 4.42 8.50
CA PRO A 287 -24.35 4.36 9.44
C PRO A 287 -25.48 5.31 9.04
N GLU A 288 -26.72 4.94 9.36
CA GLU A 288 -27.81 5.90 9.30
C GLU A 288 -27.54 7.09 10.22
N LYS A 289 -28.05 8.26 9.85
CA LYS A 289 -27.78 9.52 10.58
C LYS A 289 -28.01 9.40 12.08
N ARG A 290 -29.16 8.88 12.49
CA ARG A 290 -29.50 8.70 13.92
C ARG A 290 -28.48 7.79 14.62
N GLN A 291 -28.13 6.66 13.98
CA GLN A 291 -27.18 5.70 14.51
C GLN A 291 -25.78 6.33 14.67
N LEU A 292 -25.33 7.15 13.71
CA LEU A 292 -24.07 7.88 13.82
C LEU A 292 -24.03 8.78 15.06
N PHE A 293 -25.07 9.59 15.29
CA PHE A 293 -25.10 10.47 16.46
C PHE A 293 -25.22 9.71 17.80
N GLU A 294 -25.89 8.56 17.82
CA GLU A 294 -25.91 7.66 18.98
C GLU A 294 -24.50 7.10 19.27
N ILE A 295 -23.75 6.72 18.22
CA ILE A 295 -22.35 6.27 18.34
C ILE A 295 -21.46 7.40 18.88
N LEU A 296 -21.57 8.62 18.33
CA LEU A 296 -20.79 9.78 18.78
C LEU A 296 -21.05 10.09 20.27
N LYS A 297 -22.32 10.10 20.68
CA LYS A 297 -22.69 10.31 22.09
C LYS A 297 -22.16 9.21 23.01
N LYS A 298 -22.22 7.96 22.58
CA LYS A 298 -21.68 6.83 23.35
C LYS A 298 -20.16 6.92 23.47
N ALA A 299 -19.46 7.20 22.37
CA ALA A 299 -18.01 7.37 22.35
C ALA A 299 -17.55 8.49 23.29
N GLU A 300 -18.24 9.63 23.27
CA GLU A 300 -18.04 10.73 24.23
C GLU A 300 -18.18 10.23 25.68
N SER A 301 -19.24 9.47 26.00
CA SER A 301 -19.46 8.94 27.36
C SER A 301 -18.44 7.88 27.81
N GLU A 302 -17.81 7.20 26.85
CA GLU A 302 -16.79 6.17 27.10
C GLU A 302 -15.36 6.73 26.98
N GLY A 303 -15.20 8.03 26.73
CA GLY A 303 -13.90 8.69 26.58
C GLY A 303 -13.13 8.30 25.32
N LEU A 304 -13.84 7.85 24.28
CA LEU A 304 -13.25 7.45 23.00
C LEU A 304 -13.23 8.62 22.02
N ALA A 305 -12.08 8.83 21.38
CA ALA A 305 -12.01 9.71 20.22
C ALA A 305 -12.69 9.05 19.01
N VAL A 306 -13.19 9.86 18.08
CA VAL A 306 -13.87 9.36 16.88
C VAL A 306 -13.24 9.93 15.61
N THR A 307 -13.10 9.05 14.62
CA THR A 307 -12.83 9.41 13.23
C THR A 307 -14.01 8.94 12.38
N VAL A 308 -14.65 9.85 11.64
CA VAL A 308 -15.74 9.49 10.72
C VAL A 308 -15.15 9.21 9.34
N THR A 309 -15.38 8.01 8.84
CA THR A 309 -14.84 7.54 7.56
C THR A 309 -15.92 7.58 6.49
N PHE A 310 -15.76 8.49 5.54
CA PHE A 310 -16.59 8.54 4.35
C PHE A 310 -15.92 7.77 3.22
N SER A 311 -16.73 7.09 2.40
CA SER A 311 -16.26 6.48 1.14
C SER A 311 -16.10 7.54 0.04
N TYR A 312 -15.94 7.08 -1.20
CA TYR A 312 -16.14 7.93 -2.37
C TYR A 312 -17.57 8.49 -2.45
N LEU A 313 -17.70 9.69 -3.00
CA LEU A 313 -18.98 10.35 -3.22
C LEU A 313 -19.48 10.10 -4.64
N ARG A 314 -20.80 10.00 -4.78
CA ARG A 314 -21.51 10.07 -6.06
C ARG A 314 -22.31 11.36 -6.10
N GLU A 315 -22.65 11.82 -7.29
CA GLU A 315 -23.36 13.09 -7.48
C GLU A 315 -24.65 13.19 -6.66
N PHE A 316 -25.48 12.14 -6.65
CA PHE A 316 -26.71 12.10 -5.84
C PHE A 316 -26.45 12.13 -4.32
N MET A 317 -25.22 11.87 -3.86
CA MET A 317 -24.84 11.90 -2.46
C MET A 317 -24.39 13.29 -1.98
N LEU A 318 -24.05 14.21 -2.88
CA LEU A 318 -23.49 15.51 -2.52
C LEU A 318 -24.40 16.26 -1.54
N LYS A 319 -25.68 16.43 -1.88
CA LYS A 319 -26.62 17.17 -1.03
C LYS A 319 -26.91 16.48 0.31
N PRO A 320 -27.17 15.15 0.36
CA PRO A 320 -27.27 14.43 1.62
C PRO A 320 -26.03 14.57 2.52
N VAL A 321 -24.83 14.50 1.94
CA VAL A 321 -23.57 14.61 2.70
C VAL A 321 -23.35 16.03 3.20
N GLU A 322 -23.62 17.06 2.40
CA GLU A 322 -23.60 18.45 2.87
C GLU A 322 -24.47 18.66 4.10
N ASN A 323 -25.72 18.20 4.05
CA ASN A 323 -26.65 18.36 5.16
C ASN A 323 -26.16 17.60 6.41
N LEU A 324 -25.58 16.40 6.23
CA LEU A 324 -24.97 15.66 7.34
C LEU A 324 -23.78 16.40 7.94
N LEU A 325 -22.93 17.03 7.11
CA LEU A 325 -21.81 17.84 7.58
C LEU A 325 -22.30 19.07 8.35
N ASP A 326 -23.37 19.74 7.93
CA ASP A 326 -23.98 20.84 8.69
C ASP A 326 -24.44 20.38 10.09
N GLU A 327 -25.10 19.22 10.19
CA GLU A 327 -25.55 18.67 11.48
C GLU A 327 -24.38 18.21 12.37
N LEU A 328 -23.32 17.63 11.78
CA LEU A 328 -22.10 17.28 12.52
C LEU A 328 -21.36 18.53 13.00
N GLU A 329 -21.34 19.60 12.21
CA GLU A 329 -20.72 20.88 12.56
C GLU A 329 -21.45 21.51 13.76
N GLU A 330 -22.79 21.52 13.74
CA GLU A 330 -23.60 21.96 14.87
C GLU A 330 -23.37 21.11 16.13
N TRP A 331 -23.34 19.78 15.97
CA TRP A 331 -23.08 18.86 17.09
C TRP A 331 -21.72 19.13 17.75
N CYS A 332 -20.67 19.38 16.95
CA CYS A 332 -19.33 19.68 17.42
C CYS A 332 -19.28 21.04 18.15
N ARG A 333 -19.91 22.07 17.58
CA ARG A 333 -19.97 23.41 18.19
C ARG A 333 -20.67 23.41 19.54
N ASN A 334 -21.79 22.71 19.64
CA ASN A 334 -22.56 22.61 20.89
C ASN A 334 -21.79 21.89 22.02
N ARG A 335 -20.70 21.18 21.68
CA ARG A 335 -19.84 20.45 22.62
C ARG A 335 -18.44 21.04 22.71
N GLU A 336 -18.15 22.11 21.98
CA GLU A 336 -16.82 22.71 21.87
C GLU A 336 -15.73 21.66 21.55
N THR A 337 -16.04 20.75 20.63
CA THR A 337 -15.17 19.63 20.24
C THR A 337 -14.82 19.66 18.76
N PHE A 338 -13.83 18.84 18.37
CA PHE A 338 -13.38 18.66 17.00
C PHE A 338 -13.69 17.23 16.54
N LEU A 339 -13.99 17.07 15.25
CA LEU A 339 -14.25 15.76 14.65
C LEU A 339 -13.27 15.47 13.51
N GLU A 340 -12.57 14.35 13.63
CA GLU A 340 -11.66 13.89 12.59
C GLU A 340 -12.46 13.23 11.46
N ILE A 341 -12.20 13.60 10.20
CA ILE A 341 -12.89 13.06 9.03
C ILE A 341 -11.86 12.42 8.09
N ALA A 342 -11.95 11.09 7.91
CA ALA A 342 -11.16 10.38 6.92
C ALA A 342 -11.85 10.49 5.55
N ALA A 343 -11.28 11.32 4.67
CA ALA A 343 -11.82 11.58 3.35
C ALA A 343 -11.19 10.67 2.29
N ASN A 344 -12.03 9.95 1.55
CA ASN A 344 -11.60 9.00 0.53
C ASN A 344 -11.90 9.46 -0.91
N ASP A 345 -12.33 10.71 -1.07
CA ASP A 345 -12.64 11.35 -2.34
C ASP A 345 -12.38 12.86 -2.31
N TRP A 346 -11.99 13.43 -3.45
CA TRP A 346 -11.68 14.85 -3.57
C TRP A 346 -12.92 15.74 -3.44
N GLY A 347 -14.09 15.27 -3.84
CA GLY A 347 -15.35 16.00 -3.68
C GLY A 347 -15.69 16.24 -2.21
N LEU A 348 -15.45 15.25 -1.34
CA LEU A 348 -15.61 15.47 0.10
C LEU A 348 -14.60 16.49 0.66
N LEU A 349 -13.35 16.42 0.22
CA LEU A 349 -12.33 17.39 0.64
C LEU A 349 -12.70 18.81 0.20
N GLU A 350 -13.31 18.96 -0.98
CA GLU A 350 -13.83 20.24 -1.46
C GLU A 350 -14.98 20.74 -0.58
N LEU A 351 -15.96 19.90 -0.27
CA LEU A 351 -17.07 20.25 0.64
C LEU A 351 -16.58 20.67 2.02
N LEU A 352 -15.50 20.05 2.53
CA LEU A 352 -14.88 20.45 3.80
C LEU A 352 -14.11 21.78 3.66
N ARG A 353 -13.47 22.01 2.51
CA ARG A 353 -12.72 23.25 2.20
C ARG A 353 -13.63 24.48 2.13
N GLU A 354 -14.79 24.36 1.51
CA GLU A 354 -15.76 25.47 1.41
C GLU A 354 -16.33 25.91 2.76
N ARG A 355 -16.15 25.09 3.81
CA ARG A 355 -16.62 25.36 5.17
C ARG A 355 -15.57 26.02 6.06
N LYS A 356 -14.35 26.23 5.58
CA LYS A 356 -13.22 26.72 6.40
C LYS A 356 -13.44 28.10 7.02
N ASP A 357 -14.19 28.97 6.36
CA ASP A 357 -14.51 30.31 6.87
C ASP A 357 -15.44 30.27 8.12
N ARG A 358 -16.00 29.10 8.43
CA ARG A 358 -16.94 28.87 9.53
C ARG A 358 -16.27 28.19 10.72
N LYS A 359 -15.26 28.81 11.35
CA LYS A 359 -14.60 28.33 12.60
C LYS A 359 -14.40 26.79 12.64
N GLU A 360 -13.41 26.29 11.90
CA GLU A 360 -13.18 24.87 11.60
C GLU A 360 -13.28 23.93 12.82
N VAL A 361 -14.35 23.12 12.88
CA VAL A 361 -14.52 22.01 13.84
C VAL A 361 -14.09 20.65 13.25
N PHE A 362 -13.89 20.58 11.94
CA PHE A 362 -13.47 19.36 11.25
C PHE A 362 -11.96 19.30 11.09
N VAL A 363 -11.40 18.10 11.27
CA VAL A 363 -9.99 17.79 11.07
C VAL A 363 -9.86 16.78 9.93
N PRO A 364 -9.66 17.23 8.68
CA PRO A 364 -9.57 16.32 7.54
C PRO A 364 -8.29 15.47 7.57
N CYS A 365 -8.44 14.18 7.26
CA CYS A 365 -7.37 13.23 7.06
C CYS A 365 -7.40 12.70 5.63
N MET A 366 -6.22 12.45 5.06
CA MET A 366 -6.12 11.80 3.76
C MET A 366 -6.40 10.31 3.90
N GLY A 367 -7.60 9.86 3.48
CA GLY A 367 -8.04 8.49 3.59
C GLY A 367 -7.25 7.51 2.69
N THR A 368 -7.39 6.21 2.97
CA THR A 368 -6.65 5.13 2.31
C THR A 368 -6.89 5.08 0.81
N LEU A 369 -8.10 5.41 0.33
CA LEU A 369 -8.40 5.43 -1.10
C LEU A 369 -7.73 6.57 -1.84
N LEU A 370 -7.45 7.70 -1.19
CA LEU A 370 -6.69 8.78 -1.83
C LEU A 370 -5.18 8.54 -1.75
N ASN A 371 -4.71 7.81 -0.73
CA ASN A 371 -3.32 7.40 -0.57
C ASN A 371 -2.95 6.17 -1.44
N LYS A 372 -2.90 6.39 -2.75
CA LYS A 372 -2.64 5.34 -3.74
C LYS A 372 -1.22 4.76 -3.62
N ARG A 373 -1.14 3.42 -3.71
CA ARG A 373 0.12 2.67 -3.90
C ARG A 373 -0.13 1.41 -4.73
N LYS A 374 0.94 0.82 -5.27
CA LYS A 374 0.89 -0.53 -5.86
C LYS A 374 0.91 -1.56 -4.74
N LYS A 375 -0.15 -2.37 -4.64
CA LYS A 375 -0.32 -3.38 -3.59
C LYS A 375 -0.97 -4.62 -4.20
N ASP A 376 -0.32 -5.77 -4.10
CA ASP A 376 -0.89 -7.06 -4.48
C ASP A 376 -0.05 -8.17 -3.83
N PRO A 377 -0.65 -9.24 -3.28
CA PRO A 377 0.13 -10.35 -2.71
C PRO A 377 1.03 -11.05 -3.75
N ARG A 378 0.74 -10.88 -5.04
CA ARG A 378 1.53 -11.41 -6.15
C ARG A 378 2.71 -10.51 -6.54
N MET A 379 2.86 -9.34 -5.91
CA MET A 379 4.00 -8.45 -6.18
C MET A 379 5.36 -9.14 -5.95
N GLY A 380 5.43 -10.14 -5.05
CA GLY A 380 6.64 -10.92 -4.81
C GLY A 380 7.11 -11.75 -6.01
N TYR A 381 6.20 -12.05 -6.95
CA TYR A 381 6.51 -12.76 -8.20
C TYR A 381 6.79 -11.80 -9.36
N LYS A 382 6.58 -10.49 -9.19
CA LYS A 382 6.96 -9.52 -10.22
C LYS A 382 8.47 -9.36 -10.26
N GLN A 383 9.00 -9.32 -11.47
CA GLN A 383 10.40 -9.03 -11.74
C GLN A 383 10.68 -7.52 -11.58
N GLY A 384 11.93 -7.17 -11.28
CA GLY A 384 12.39 -5.79 -11.07
C GLY A 384 12.59 -5.41 -9.60
N ASP A 385 13.16 -4.23 -9.38
CA ASP A 385 13.44 -3.71 -8.04
C ASP A 385 12.14 -3.23 -7.36
N THR A 386 11.79 -3.87 -6.24
CA THR A 386 10.62 -3.50 -5.43
C THR A 386 10.90 -2.34 -4.48
N GLY A 387 12.15 -1.89 -4.39
CA GLY A 387 12.58 -0.71 -3.63
C GLY A 387 11.85 0.57 -4.06
N TYR A 388 11.50 0.70 -5.35
CA TYR A 388 10.72 1.81 -5.87
C TYR A 388 9.30 1.91 -5.29
N PHE A 389 8.78 0.85 -4.66
CA PHE A 389 7.46 0.89 -4.02
C PHE A 389 7.51 1.44 -2.60
N ARG A 390 8.69 1.67 -2.01
CA ARG A 390 8.82 2.14 -0.62
C ARG A 390 8.23 3.53 -0.41
N GLU A 391 8.35 4.38 -1.42
CA GLU A 391 7.85 5.76 -1.43
C GLU A 391 6.60 5.89 -2.33
N ASN A 392 5.81 6.93 -2.11
CA ASN A 392 4.74 7.37 -3.00
C ASN A 392 4.64 8.92 -3.00
N SER A 393 3.57 9.47 -3.57
CA SER A 393 3.38 10.92 -3.67
C SER A 393 3.45 11.65 -2.33
N LEU A 394 3.05 11.02 -1.21
CA LEU A 394 3.13 11.63 0.12
C LEU A 394 4.57 11.80 0.61
N ASN A 395 5.55 11.12 0.02
CA ASN A 395 6.96 11.35 0.32
C ASN A 395 7.48 12.67 -0.28
N ALA A 396 6.80 13.22 -1.29
CA ALA A 396 7.13 14.53 -1.84
C ALA A 396 6.65 15.67 -0.92
N GLU A 397 7.55 16.53 -0.49
CA GLU A 397 7.26 17.63 0.44
C GLU A 397 6.27 18.65 -0.12
N PHE A 398 6.41 19.01 -1.41
CA PHE A 398 5.50 19.95 -2.05
C PHE A 398 4.05 19.46 -2.03
N TYR A 399 3.84 18.14 -2.16
CA TYR A 399 2.50 17.56 -2.15
C TYR A 399 1.89 17.62 -0.75
N ARG A 400 2.67 17.30 0.29
CA ARG A 400 2.22 17.46 1.70
C ARG A 400 1.91 18.91 2.04
N THR A 401 2.73 19.85 1.58
CA THR A 401 2.51 21.29 1.73
C THR A 401 1.21 21.71 1.07
N TYR A 402 0.95 21.29 -0.17
CA TYR A 402 -0.31 21.53 -0.86
C TYR A 402 -1.53 20.98 -0.09
N LEU A 403 -1.47 19.74 0.40
CA LEU A 403 -2.56 19.13 1.16
C LEU A 403 -2.86 19.87 2.46
N ARG A 404 -1.81 20.29 3.19
CA ARG A 404 -1.93 21.06 4.42
C ARG A 404 -2.55 22.43 4.16
N ASP A 405 -1.98 23.19 3.22
CA ASP A 405 -2.35 24.59 3.01
C ASP A 405 -3.73 24.70 2.35
N THR A 406 -4.06 23.78 1.44
CA THR A 406 -5.34 23.77 0.72
C THR A 406 -6.47 23.14 1.54
N PHE A 407 -6.24 21.97 2.13
CA PHE A 407 -7.29 21.16 2.76
C PHE A 407 -7.16 21.03 4.27
N GLY A 408 -6.13 21.58 4.90
CA GLY A 408 -5.91 21.46 6.35
C GLY A 408 -5.45 20.07 6.78
N ILE A 409 -5.09 19.19 5.84
CA ILE A 409 -4.73 17.80 6.13
C ILE A 409 -3.38 17.74 6.82
N ARG A 410 -3.32 17.04 7.96
CA ARG A 410 -2.08 16.81 8.73
C ARG A 410 -1.80 15.34 9.04
N ARG A 411 -2.78 14.45 8.79
CA ARG A 411 -2.70 13.02 9.03
C ARG A 411 -2.96 12.26 7.74
N TYR A 412 -2.15 11.22 7.52
CA TYR A 412 -2.23 10.36 6.34
C TYR A 412 -2.52 8.92 6.75
N GLU A 413 -3.55 8.33 6.14
CA GLU A 413 -3.96 6.95 6.38
C GLU A 413 -3.23 6.00 5.43
N TRP A 414 -2.50 5.04 5.98
CA TRP A 414 -1.71 4.04 5.27
C TRP A 414 -2.30 2.64 5.47
N GLU A 415 -1.89 1.67 4.64
CA GLU A 415 -2.25 0.26 4.83
C GLU A 415 -0.97 -0.57 4.90
N SER A 416 -0.93 -1.60 5.74
CA SER A 416 0.17 -2.58 5.76
C SER A 416 0.13 -3.43 4.48
N CYS A 417 1.14 -3.35 3.60
CA CYS A 417 1.04 -3.94 2.25
C CYS A 417 2.19 -4.89 1.86
N GLY A 418 2.74 -5.64 2.82
CA GLY A 418 3.63 -6.79 2.56
C GLY A 418 5.04 -6.44 2.09
N TYR A 419 5.39 -5.15 2.06
CA TYR A 419 6.74 -4.66 1.81
C TYR A 419 7.04 -3.44 2.69
N ARG A 420 8.33 -3.14 2.88
CA ARG A 420 8.76 -2.01 3.71
C ARG A 420 8.28 -0.69 3.12
N GLN A 421 7.67 0.15 3.93
CA GLN A 421 7.20 1.49 3.55
C GLN A 421 8.11 2.55 4.19
N LYS A 422 8.35 3.66 3.50
CA LYS A 422 8.98 4.85 4.07
C LYS A 422 7.90 5.89 4.32
N PHE A 423 7.59 6.15 5.57
CA PHE A 423 6.60 7.14 5.96
C PHE A 423 7.24 8.54 5.96
N PRO A 424 6.54 9.57 5.47
CA PRO A 424 7.01 10.95 5.55
C PRO A 424 6.89 11.47 6.98
N GLU A 425 7.56 12.59 7.25
CA GLU A 425 7.33 13.37 8.47
C GLU A 425 5.88 13.84 8.56
N GLY A 426 5.31 13.83 9.77
CA GLY A 426 3.93 14.20 10.04
C GLY A 426 3.23 13.17 10.92
N LYS A 427 1.90 13.23 10.96
CA LYS A 427 1.07 12.22 11.63
C LYS A 427 0.68 11.14 10.62
N ASN A 428 0.91 9.88 10.96
CA ASN A 428 0.62 8.74 10.10
C ASN A 428 -0.13 7.66 10.89
N SER A 429 -1.25 7.23 10.31
CA SER A 429 -2.01 6.08 10.79
C SER A 429 -1.75 4.90 9.86
N ILE A 430 -1.59 3.69 10.39
CA ILE A 430 -1.52 2.48 9.56
C ILE A 430 -2.66 1.52 9.88
N HIS A 431 -3.41 1.16 8.84
CA HIS A 431 -4.46 0.17 8.85
C HIS A 431 -3.86 -1.21 8.74
N VAL A 432 -4.23 -2.09 9.67
CA VAL A 432 -3.70 -3.44 9.83
C VAL A 432 -4.83 -4.43 10.12
N PRO A 433 -4.67 -5.71 9.77
CA PRO A 433 -3.58 -6.29 8.98
C PRO A 433 -3.89 -6.38 7.48
N PHE A 434 -5.05 -5.88 7.06
CA PHE A 434 -5.48 -5.97 5.66
C PHE A 434 -5.12 -4.73 4.87
N TYR A 435 -4.91 -4.93 3.57
CA TYR A 435 -4.76 -3.86 2.60
C TYR A 435 -5.60 -4.13 1.35
N GLN A 436 -6.12 -3.05 0.79
CA GLN A 436 -6.88 -3.06 -0.45
C GLN A 436 -5.95 -3.29 -1.65
N THR A 437 -6.27 -4.28 -2.49
CA THR A 437 -5.54 -4.57 -3.73
C THR A 437 -6.27 -4.03 -4.95
N ASN A 438 -7.61 -4.12 -4.95
CA ASN A 438 -8.47 -3.55 -5.98
C ASN A 438 -9.78 -3.02 -5.36
N THR A 439 -10.35 -1.98 -5.95
CA THR A 439 -11.65 -1.41 -5.56
C THR A 439 -12.48 -1.15 -6.81
N SER A 440 -13.77 -1.37 -6.73
CA SER A 440 -14.77 -1.02 -7.74
C SER A 440 -15.68 0.07 -7.19
N GLN A 441 -16.32 0.82 -8.08
CA GLN A 441 -17.43 1.68 -7.68
C GLN A 441 -18.72 0.89 -7.40
N TYR A 442 -18.76 -0.38 -7.80
CA TYR A 442 -19.92 -1.26 -7.67
C TYR A 442 -19.57 -2.52 -6.87
N CYS A 443 -20.57 -3.05 -6.18
CA CYS A 443 -20.39 -4.23 -5.35
C CYS A 443 -20.36 -5.50 -6.21
N THR A 444 -19.20 -6.13 -6.32
CA THR A 444 -19.05 -7.41 -7.05
C THR A 444 -19.86 -8.54 -6.43
N LEU A 445 -20.10 -8.48 -5.12
CA LEU A 445 -20.89 -9.48 -4.41
C LEU A 445 -22.39 -9.33 -4.71
N TYR A 446 -22.86 -8.09 -4.84
CA TYR A 446 -24.22 -7.81 -5.32
C TYR A 446 -24.42 -8.33 -6.74
N ALA A 447 -23.50 -8.02 -7.65
CA ALA A 447 -23.54 -8.48 -9.03
C ALA A 447 -23.64 -10.00 -9.15
N VAL A 448 -22.77 -10.76 -8.46
CA VAL A 448 -22.84 -12.22 -8.54
C VAL A 448 -24.11 -12.78 -7.90
N CYS A 449 -24.57 -12.22 -6.77
CA CYS A 449 -25.75 -12.75 -6.08
C CYS A 449 -27.06 -12.42 -6.80
N LYS A 450 -27.16 -11.26 -7.45
CA LYS A 450 -28.35 -10.83 -8.18
C LYS A 450 -28.34 -11.29 -9.64
N ASN A 451 -27.23 -11.09 -10.33
CA ASN A 451 -27.11 -11.26 -11.78
C ASN A 451 -26.40 -12.57 -12.18
N GLY A 452 -25.98 -13.39 -11.21
CA GLY A 452 -25.27 -14.66 -11.45
C GLY A 452 -23.80 -14.50 -11.87
N GLU A 453 -23.38 -13.28 -12.22
CA GLU A 453 -22.06 -13.01 -12.77
C GLU A 453 -21.40 -11.81 -12.09
N ARG A 454 -20.14 -11.99 -11.68
CA ARG A 454 -19.35 -10.94 -11.03
C ARG A 454 -19.12 -9.70 -11.92
N GLY A 455 -19.07 -9.88 -13.24
CA GLY A 455 -18.82 -8.81 -14.21
C GLY A 455 -20.01 -7.93 -14.50
N LYS A 456 -21.24 -8.41 -14.27
CA LYS A 456 -22.50 -7.68 -14.53
C LYS A 456 -22.84 -6.77 -13.35
N GLN A 457 -22.03 -5.72 -13.17
CA GLN A 457 -22.13 -4.81 -12.05
C GLN A 457 -23.07 -3.64 -12.34
N GLU A 458 -23.87 -3.28 -11.34
CA GLU A 458 -24.76 -2.13 -11.36
C GLU A 458 -24.88 -1.53 -9.96
N LEU A 459 -25.42 -0.31 -9.86
CA LEU A 459 -25.70 0.31 -8.57
C LEU A 459 -26.99 -0.33 -8.00
N PRO A 460 -26.97 -0.84 -6.77
CA PRO A 460 -28.20 -1.35 -6.15
C PRO A 460 -29.16 -0.20 -5.82
N GLU A 461 -30.43 -0.34 -6.18
CA GLU A 461 -31.50 0.55 -5.70
C GLU A 461 -31.72 0.42 -4.19
N SER A 462 -31.64 -0.82 -3.68
CA SER A 462 -31.64 -1.15 -2.26
C SER A 462 -30.60 -2.23 -1.99
N CYS A 463 -29.77 -2.03 -0.96
CA CYS A 463 -28.69 -2.94 -0.62
C CYS A 463 -29.21 -4.12 0.22
N PRO A 464 -29.17 -5.37 -0.29
CA PRO A 464 -29.60 -6.53 0.49
C PRO A 464 -28.59 -6.96 1.57
N GLY A 465 -27.42 -6.30 1.64
CA GLY A 465 -26.43 -6.59 2.68
C GLY A 465 -25.76 -7.96 2.58
N TYR A 466 -25.63 -8.55 1.38
CA TYR A 466 -25.01 -9.88 1.19
C TYR A 466 -23.64 -10.02 1.85
N CYS A 467 -22.87 -8.94 1.96
CA CYS A 467 -21.56 -8.93 2.62
C CYS A 467 -21.60 -9.19 4.13
N ARG A 468 -22.79 -9.29 4.75
CA ARG A 468 -22.96 -9.75 6.13
C ARG A 468 -22.69 -11.25 6.25
N GLU A 469 -23.07 -12.02 5.24
CA GLU A 469 -23.04 -13.49 5.29
C GLU A 469 -22.09 -14.11 4.26
N LYS A 470 -21.81 -13.39 3.17
CA LYS A 470 -21.04 -13.89 2.03
C LYS A 470 -19.76 -13.08 1.81
N VAL A 471 -18.73 -13.77 1.35
CA VAL A 471 -17.43 -13.22 0.97
C VAL A 471 -16.91 -13.99 -0.24
N PHE A 472 -16.08 -13.37 -1.07
CA PHE A 472 -15.29 -14.12 -2.06
C PHE A 472 -14.06 -14.69 -1.38
N LEU A 473 -13.96 -16.01 -1.34
CA LEU A 473 -12.72 -16.69 -0.96
C LEU A 473 -11.78 -16.72 -2.17
N TYR A 474 -10.50 -16.55 -1.87
CA TYR A 474 -9.43 -16.69 -2.84
C TYR A 474 -8.50 -17.83 -2.41
N PRO A 475 -7.64 -18.31 -3.32
CA PRO A 475 -6.66 -19.33 -2.99
C PRO A 475 -5.85 -19.01 -1.73
N LYS A 476 -5.63 -20.01 -0.89
CA LYS A 476 -5.04 -19.88 0.45
C LYS A 476 -3.69 -19.14 0.44
N HIS A 477 -2.82 -19.43 -0.54
CA HIS A 477 -1.49 -18.81 -0.61
C HIS A 477 -1.53 -17.31 -0.92
N LEU A 478 -2.62 -16.79 -1.50
CA LEU A 478 -2.78 -15.36 -1.76
C LEU A 478 -3.18 -14.59 -0.49
N LYS A 479 -3.76 -15.27 0.51
CA LYS A 479 -4.29 -14.67 1.74
C LYS A 479 -5.23 -13.50 1.45
N MET A 480 -6.17 -13.71 0.51
CA MET A 480 -7.11 -12.70 0.06
C MET A 480 -8.56 -13.06 0.40
N ALA A 481 -9.38 -12.01 0.53
CA ALA A 481 -10.82 -12.10 0.55
C ALA A 481 -11.44 -10.90 -0.19
N GLY A 482 -12.53 -11.14 -0.92
CA GLY A 482 -13.31 -10.08 -1.54
C GLY A 482 -14.55 -9.76 -0.70
N ARG A 483 -14.63 -8.52 -0.20
CA ARG A 483 -15.75 -8.01 0.60
C ARG A 483 -16.01 -6.56 0.22
N TYR A 484 -17.22 -6.07 0.45
CA TYR A 484 -17.61 -4.70 0.08
C TYR A 484 -17.44 -4.48 -1.44
N ASN A 485 -17.01 -3.29 -1.85
CA ASN A 485 -16.64 -3.00 -3.23
C ASN A 485 -15.13 -3.22 -3.47
N SER A 486 -14.47 -4.10 -2.71
CA SER A 486 -13.02 -4.23 -2.72
C SER A 486 -12.51 -5.67 -2.58
N LEU A 487 -11.24 -5.84 -2.91
CA LEU A 487 -10.45 -7.03 -2.61
C LEU A 487 -9.39 -6.66 -1.59
N PHE A 488 -9.27 -7.47 -0.56
CA PHE A 488 -8.33 -7.29 0.53
C PHE A 488 -7.37 -8.46 0.59
N ALA A 489 -6.11 -8.15 0.83
CA ALA A 489 -5.07 -9.12 1.12
C ALA A 489 -4.57 -8.91 2.56
N LEU A 490 -4.19 -10.00 3.22
CA LEU A 490 -3.60 -9.97 4.55
C LEU A 490 -2.08 -9.76 4.46
N ASP A 491 -1.57 -8.76 5.17
CA ASP A 491 -0.15 -8.64 5.46
C ASP A 491 0.21 -9.50 6.69
N GLY A 492 0.78 -10.67 6.43
CA GLY A 492 1.18 -11.59 7.51
C GLY A 492 2.23 -11.00 8.45
N SER A 493 3.07 -10.07 7.98
CA SER A 493 4.07 -9.39 8.83
C SER A 493 3.41 -8.39 9.77
N ALA A 494 2.31 -7.77 9.36
CA ALA A 494 1.53 -6.89 10.21
C ALA A 494 0.79 -7.68 11.30
N VAL A 495 0.33 -8.92 11.03
CA VAL A 495 -0.27 -9.77 12.07
C VAL A 495 0.73 -10.10 13.18
N SER A 496 1.97 -10.48 12.82
CA SER A 496 3.00 -10.79 13.82
C SER A 496 3.57 -9.54 14.50
N GLY A 497 3.68 -8.43 13.76
CA GLY A 497 4.23 -7.16 14.23
C GLY A 497 3.23 -6.22 14.89
N MET A 498 1.92 -6.55 14.92
CA MET A 498 0.87 -5.66 15.45
C MET A 498 1.14 -5.22 16.90
N MET A 499 1.81 -6.08 17.67
CA MET A 499 2.12 -5.86 19.08
C MET A 499 3.43 -5.09 19.31
N ASP A 500 4.23 -4.86 18.27
CA ASP A 500 5.51 -4.15 18.38
C ASP A 500 5.30 -2.65 18.15
N MET A 501 4.73 -1.99 19.16
CA MET A 501 4.40 -0.55 19.09
C MET A 501 5.66 0.32 18.90
N GLU A 502 6.80 -0.11 19.45
CA GLU A 502 8.09 0.57 19.32
C GLU A 502 8.62 0.50 17.88
N MET A 503 8.47 -0.64 17.20
CA MET A 503 8.81 -0.75 15.78
C MET A 503 7.96 0.22 14.95
N TRP A 504 6.64 0.26 15.15
CA TRP A 504 5.76 1.18 14.41
C TRP A 504 6.15 2.64 14.64
N LYS A 505 6.39 3.01 15.90
CA LYS A 505 6.84 4.34 16.28
C LYS A 505 8.15 4.74 15.60
N LYS A 506 9.15 3.84 15.59
CA LYS A 506 10.43 4.05 14.91
C LYS A 506 10.30 4.20 13.39
N GLN A 507 9.25 3.65 12.80
CA GLN A 507 8.94 3.83 11.38
C GLN A 507 8.22 5.15 11.09
N GLY A 508 7.80 5.91 12.10
CA GLY A 508 7.05 7.16 11.93
C GLY A 508 5.53 6.98 11.92
N ILE A 509 5.04 5.87 12.47
CA ILE A 509 3.61 5.62 12.71
C ILE A 509 3.27 5.96 14.16
N ASP A 510 2.34 6.90 14.35
CA ASP A 510 1.80 7.29 15.66
C ASP A 510 0.41 6.70 15.95
N ARG A 511 -0.25 6.08 14.97
CA ARG A 511 -1.54 5.41 15.15
C ARG A 511 -1.61 4.07 14.43
N LEU A 512 -2.03 3.03 15.14
CA LEU A 512 -2.42 1.73 14.58
C LEU A 512 -3.95 1.66 14.47
N VAL A 513 -4.48 1.30 13.31
CA VAL A 513 -5.92 1.16 13.08
C VAL A 513 -6.22 -0.30 12.75
N VAL A 514 -6.94 -0.98 13.63
CA VAL A 514 -7.28 -2.39 13.46
C VAL A 514 -8.59 -2.53 12.70
N ASN A 515 -8.54 -3.21 11.57
CA ASN A 515 -9.71 -3.71 10.84
C ASN A 515 -9.50 -5.21 10.56
N LEU A 516 -10.39 -6.07 11.05
CA LEU A 516 -10.34 -7.52 10.86
C LEU A 516 -11.26 -8.04 9.74
N LEU A 517 -11.75 -7.15 8.89
CA LEU A 517 -12.70 -7.34 7.79
C LEU A 517 -14.08 -7.84 8.16
#